data_AF-A0AAV5W1C4-F1
#
_entry.id   AF-A0AAV5W1C4-F1
#
_cell.length_a   1.000
_cell.length_b   1.000
_cell.length_c   1.000
_cell.angle_alpha   90.00
_cell.angle_beta   90.00
_cell.angle_gamma   90.00
#
_symmetry.space_group_name_H-M   'P 1'
#
loop_
_entity.id
_entity.type
_entity.pdbx_description
1 polymer ?
#
loop_
_entity_poly.entity_id
_entity_poly.type
_entity_poly.pdbx_seq_one_letter_code
_entity_poly.pdbx_strand_id
1 'polypeptide(L)'
;MTRYPETMNYRAIETLSFGDFTAPHNEKADIWSIGAILYEMLTGQILFEGNHSLIKALEFCGPVPENVLQQIDHKMSREFLRKKSQNFVRVDFINKLSSECRPWLKEEIEKNSEELRDFIDRTLVFDQEIRMSVDEALAHDFLSEVREIEKETIASQSIVDVGETSIEEWKRRIWEFIQTNHV
;
A
#
# COMPACT_ATOMS: atom_id res chain seq x y z
N MET A 1 -11.13 -8.98 -18.30
CA MET A 1 -10.03 -8.51 -17.44
C MET A 1 -8.80 -9.37 -17.69
N THR A 2 -7.81 -8.86 -18.40
CA THR A 2 -6.44 -9.39 -18.39
C THR A 2 -5.90 -9.19 -16.97
N ARG A 3 -5.72 -10.28 -16.21
CA ARG A 3 -5.06 -10.22 -14.90
C ARG A 3 -3.57 -10.09 -15.16
N TYR A 4 -2.97 -8.95 -14.78
CA TYR A 4 -1.52 -8.78 -14.76
C TYR A 4 -1.02 -9.30 -13.41
N PRO A 5 -0.49 -10.54 -13.33
CA PRO A 5 -0.19 -11.18 -12.05
C PRO A 5 0.86 -10.39 -11.25
N GLU A 6 1.77 -9.72 -11.96
CA GLU A 6 2.90 -8.98 -11.41
C GLU A 6 2.48 -7.72 -10.63
N THR A 7 1.34 -7.12 -10.99
CA THR A 7 0.81 -5.93 -10.29
C THR A 7 0.16 -6.25 -8.95
N MET A 8 -0.04 -7.53 -8.60
CA MET A 8 -0.66 -7.91 -7.32
C MET A 8 0.29 -7.77 -6.12
N ASN A 9 1.59 -7.69 -6.36
CA ASN A 9 2.61 -7.74 -5.30
C ASN A 9 2.71 -6.46 -4.44
N TYR A 10 2.16 -5.35 -4.91
CA TYR A 10 2.18 -4.06 -4.18
C TYR A 10 0.79 -3.62 -3.74
N ARG A 11 -0.26 -4.32 -4.18
CA ARG A 11 -1.64 -3.94 -3.87
C ARG A 11 -1.92 -4.11 -2.39
N ALA A 12 -2.51 -3.06 -1.80
CA ALA A 12 -3.07 -3.14 -0.46
C ALA A 12 -4.12 -4.24 -0.38
N ILE A 13 -4.19 -4.93 0.74
CA ILE A 13 -4.97 -6.16 0.91
C ILE A 13 -6.47 -5.92 0.79
N GLU A 14 -6.94 -4.75 1.22
CA GLU A 14 -8.32 -4.29 1.04
C GLU A 14 -8.72 -4.18 -0.44
N THR A 15 -7.76 -3.93 -1.34
CA THR A 15 -8.02 -3.87 -2.78
C THR A 15 -8.07 -5.26 -3.40
N LEU A 16 -7.52 -6.28 -2.75
CA LEU A 16 -7.53 -7.65 -3.25
C LEU A 16 -8.93 -8.24 -3.12
N SER A 17 -9.53 -8.60 -4.25
CA SER A 17 -10.80 -9.30 -4.23
C SER A 17 -10.63 -10.75 -3.79
N PHE A 18 -10.97 -11.06 -2.54
CA PHE A 18 -11.06 -12.44 -2.06
C PHE A 18 -12.44 -13.02 -2.42
N GLY A 19 -12.65 -13.35 -3.69
CA GLY A 19 -13.97 -13.75 -4.21
C GLY A 19 -14.88 -12.54 -4.44
N ASP A 20 -16.11 -12.57 -3.91
CA ASP A 20 -17.10 -11.47 -4.01
C ASP A 20 -16.85 -10.31 -3.03
N PHE A 21 -15.66 -10.27 -2.43
CA PHE A 21 -15.29 -9.29 -1.42
C PHE A 21 -14.51 -8.14 -2.05
N THR A 22 -15.02 -6.91 -1.98
CA THR A 22 -14.26 -5.68 -2.19
C THR A 22 -14.46 -4.79 -0.97
N ALA A 23 -13.43 -4.64 -0.14
CA ALA A 23 -13.49 -3.64 0.92
C ALA A 23 -13.47 -2.22 0.32
N PRO A 24 -14.14 -1.25 0.96
CA PRO A 24 -13.87 0.15 0.67
C PRO A 24 -12.38 0.43 0.83
N HIS A 25 -11.80 1.16 -0.11
CA HIS A 25 -10.42 1.61 -0.02
C HIS A 25 -10.32 3.11 -0.31
N ASN A 26 -9.33 3.76 0.28
CA ASN A 26 -9.02 5.17 0.08
C ASN A 26 -7.60 5.33 -0.50
N GLU A 27 -7.15 6.58 -0.64
CA GLU A 27 -5.83 6.94 -1.17
C GLU A 27 -4.66 6.32 -0.38
N LYS A 28 -4.87 5.93 0.89
CA LYS A 28 -3.83 5.28 1.71
C LYS A 28 -3.53 3.86 1.26
N ALA A 29 -4.27 3.29 0.30
CA ALA A 29 -3.87 2.07 -0.40
C ALA A 29 -2.51 2.24 -1.11
N ASP A 30 -2.18 3.45 -1.57
CA ASP A 30 -0.87 3.73 -2.18
C ASP A 30 0.25 3.76 -1.14
N ILE A 31 -0.04 4.17 0.10
CA ILE A 31 0.93 4.14 1.22
C ILE A 31 1.35 2.71 1.56
N TRP A 32 0.44 1.74 1.48
CA TRP A 32 0.80 0.32 1.60
C TRP A 32 1.79 -0.10 0.50
N SER A 33 1.53 0.32 -0.73
CA SER A 33 2.41 0.06 -1.87
C SER A 33 3.81 0.63 -1.64
N ILE A 34 3.92 1.84 -1.07
CA ILE A 34 5.20 2.45 -0.68
C ILE A 34 5.94 1.58 0.33
N GLY A 35 5.25 1.06 1.36
CA GLY A 35 5.87 0.15 2.34
C GLY A 35 6.45 -1.12 1.68
N ALA A 36 5.71 -1.71 0.74
CA ALA A 36 6.16 -2.88 -0.02
C ALA A 36 7.37 -2.57 -0.92
N ILE A 37 7.33 -1.44 -1.64
CA ILE A 37 8.43 -0.97 -2.49
C ILE A 37 9.68 -0.67 -1.66
N LEU A 38 9.51 -0.01 -0.51
CA LEU A 38 10.62 0.31 0.38
C LEU A 38 11.31 -0.97 0.89
N TYR A 39 10.56 -1.99 1.31
CA TYR A 39 11.14 -3.28 1.64
C TYR A 39 11.94 -3.89 0.47
N GLU A 40 11.38 -3.85 -0.74
CA GLU A 40 12.06 -4.38 -1.93
C GLU A 40 13.31 -3.58 -2.30
N MET A 41 13.31 -2.27 -2.12
CA MET A 41 14.51 -1.44 -2.33
C MET A 41 15.63 -1.85 -1.36
N LEU A 42 15.28 -2.08 -0.08
CA LEU A 42 16.24 -2.40 0.97
C LEU A 42 16.77 -3.83 0.89
N THR A 43 15.97 -4.79 0.44
CA THR A 43 16.30 -6.23 0.43
C THR A 43 16.57 -6.79 -0.97
N GLY A 44 16.00 -6.19 -2.01
CA GLY A 44 15.93 -6.76 -3.36
C GLY A 44 14.91 -7.88 -3.52
N GLN A 45 14.01 -8.06 -2.57
CA GLN A 45 13.00 -9.12 -2.56
C GLN A 45 11.59 -8.53 -2.58
N ILE A 46 10.70 -9.18 -3.33
CA ILE A 46 9.29 -8.81 -3.38
C ILE A 46 8.62 -9.21 -2.06
N LEU A 47 8.02 -8.25 -1.35
CA LEU A 47 7.42 -8.50 -0.03
C LEU A 47 6.19 -9.41 -0.10
N PHE A 48 5.27 -9.15 -1.03
CA PHE A 48 3.98 -9.86 -1.15
C PHE A 48 3.90 -10.67 -2.44
N GLU A 49 4.82 -11.61 -2.63
CA GLU A 49 4.90 -12.39 -3.87
C GLU A 49 3.69 -13.34 -4.07
N GLY A 50 2.86 -13.02 -5.07
CA GLY A 50 1.81 -13.89 -5.61
C GLY A 50 0.86 -14.50 -4.56
N ASN A 51 0.79 -15.83 -4.51
CA ASN A 51 -0.13 -16.59 -3.65
C ASN A 51 0.18 -16.49 -2.14
N HIS A 52 1.35 -15.95 -1.78
CA HIS A 52 1.78 -15.81 -0.39
C HIS A 52 1.53 -14.42 0.20
N SER A 53 1.02 -13.47 -0.59
CA SER A 53 0.72 -12.09 -0.20
C SER A 53 -0.02 -11.96 1.14
N LEU A 54 -1.12 -12.70 1.32
CA LEU A 54 -1.87 -12.67 2.58
C LEU A 54 -1.05 -13.18 3.77
N ILE A 55 -0.31 -14.28 3.62
CA ILE A 55 0.50 -14.83 4.72
C ILE A 55 1.61 -13.84 5.08
N LYS A 56 2.31 -13.30 4.08
CA LYS A 56 3.38 -12.31 4.26
C LYS A 56 2.87 -11.05 4.95
N ALA A 57 1.68 -10.56 4.59
CA ALA A 57 1.11 -9.43 5.29
C ALA A 57 0.75 -9.73 6.73
N LEU A 58 0.24 -10.92 7.04
CA LEU A 58 0.03 -11.34 8.42
C LEU A 58 1.36 -11.45 9.19
N GLU A 59 2.43 -11.94 8.56
CA GLU A 59 3.78 -11.95 9.15
C GLU A 59 4.26 -10.52 9.47
N PHE A 60 4.16 -9.61 8.52
CA PHE A 60 4.72 -8.25 8.66
C PHE A 60 3.83 -7.28 9.43
N CYS A 61 2.51 -7.50 9.46
CA CYS A 61 1.56 -6.59 10.11
C CYS A 61 1.01 -7.15 11.43
N GLY A 62 1.10 -8.46 11.64
CA GLY A 62 0.49 -9.15 12.78
C GLY A 62 -0.98 -9.53 12.52
N PRO A 63 -1.78 -9.69 13.60
CA PRO A 63 -3.16 -10.12 13.49
C PRO A 63 -4.02 -9.01 12.86
N VAL A 64 -5.03 -9.38 12.06
CA VAL A 64 -5.96 -8.40 11.49
C VAL A 64 -6.83 -7.83 12.62
N PRO A 65 -6.89 -6.50 12.81
CA PRO A 65 -7.72 -5.86 13.83
C PRO A 65 -9.21 -6.14 13.65
N GLU A 66 -9.96 -6.23 14.75
CA GLU A 66 -11.38 -6.56 14.70
C GLU A 66 -12.22 -5.49 13.99
N ASN A 67 -11.85 -4.21 14.07
CA ASN A 67 -12.52 -3.14 13.31
C ASN A 67 -12.36 -3.31 11.79
N VAL A 68 -11.20 -3.77 11.33
CA VAL A 68 -10.98 -4.11 9.91
C VAL A 68 -11.79 -5.34 9.52
N LEU A 69 -11.82 -6.37 10.37
CA LEU A 69 -12.64 -7.57 10.15
C LEU A 69 -14.14 -7.23 10.04
N GLN A 70 -14.63 -6.26 10.83
CA GLN A 70 -16.04 -5.83 10.79
C GLN A 70 -16.44 -5.15 9.49
N GLN A 71 -15.50 -4.54 8.77
CA GLN A 71 -15.72 -3.97 7.42
C GLN A 71 -15.90 -5.06 6.35
N ILE A 72 -15.65 -6.33 6.69
CA ILE A 72 -15.81 -7.46 5.77
C ILE A 72 -17.25 -7.95 5.78
N ASP A 73 -18.02 -7.68 4.71
CA ASP A 73 -19.43 -8.06 4.61
C ASP A 73 -19.66 -9.57 4.73
N HIS A 74 -18.81 -10.37 4.09
CA HIS A 74 -18.99 -11.83 4.06
C HIS A 74 -18.50 -12.49 5.35
N LYS A 75 -19.45 -12.96 6.18
CA LYS A 75 -19.19 -13.59 7.49
C LYS A 75 -18.16 -14.72 7.45
N MET A 76 -18.20 -15.59 6.45
CA MET A 76 -17.25 -16.71 6.36
C MET A 76 -15.83 -16.23 6.07
N SER A 77 -15.67 -15.20 5.23
CA SER A 77 -14.37 -14.60 4.93
C SER A 77 -13.79 -13.92 6.18
N ARG A 78 -14.64 -13.22 6.95
CA ARG A 78 -14.28 -12.61 8.23
C ARG A 78 -13.76 -13.64 9.23
N GLU A 79 -14.51 -14.73 9.45
CA GLU A 79 -14.12 -15.76 10.41
C GLU A 79 -12.87 -16.53 9.96
N PHE A 80 -12.74 -16.79 8.66
CA PHE A 80 -11.52 -17.38 8.08
C PHE A 80 -10.30 -16.51 8.36
N LEU A 81 -10.36 -15.21 8.05
CA LEU A 81 -9.25 -14.27 8.28
C LEU A 81 -8.94 -14.16 9.77
N ARG A 82 -9.94 -14.00 10.64
CA ARG A 82 -9.77 -13.96 12.10
C ARG A 82 -8.99 -15.17 12.61
N LYS A 83 -9.45 -16.38 12.26
CA LYS A 83 -8.80 -17.63 12.69
C LYS A 83 -7.39 -17.76 12.11
N LYS A 84 -7.19 -17.34 10.86
CA LYS A 84 -5.88 -17.41 10.21
C LYS A 84 -4.89 -16.42 10.82
N SER A 85 -5.33 -15.22 11.17
CA SER A 85 -4.46 -14.14 11.67
C SER A 85 -4.15 -14.22 13.16
N GLN A 86 -4.94 -14.93 13.97
CA GLN A 86 -4.89 -14.88 15.44
C GLN A 86 -3.51 -15.20 16.08
N ASN A 87 -2.67 -16.00 15.41
CA ASN A 87 -1.38 -16.44 15.94
C ASN A 87 -0.20 -15.64 15.37
N PHE A 88 -0.45 -14.69 14.46
CA PHE A 88 0.60 -13.87 13.90
C PHE A 88 0.98 -12.76 14.89
N VAL A 89 2.27 -12.44 14.92
CA VAL A 89 2.83 -11.32 15.66
C VAL A 89 3.62 -10.49 14.66
N ARG A 90 3.44 -9.17 14.71
CA ARG A 90 4.16 -8.23 13.86
C ARG A 90 5.66 -8.46 13.98
N VAL A 91 6.33 -8.69 12.86
CA VAL A 91 7.79 -8.83 12.81
C VAL A 91 8.45 -7.50 13.18
N ASP A 92 9.54 -7.55 13.96
CA ASP A 92 10.45 -6.42 14.09
C ASP A 92 11.20 -6.24 12.77
N PHE A 93 10.79 -5.22 12.04
CA PHE A 93 11.26 -4.96 10.69
C PHE A 93 12.78 -4.72 10.62
N ILE A 94 13.35 -4.02 11.59
CA ILE A 94 14.80 -3.73 11.63
C ILE A 94 15.58 -5.01 11.87
N ASN A 95 15.12 -5.85 12.80
CA ASN A 95 15.75 -7.15 13.04
C ASN A 95 15.70 -8.03 11.77
N LYS A 96 14.59 -8.00 11.03
CA LYS A 96 14.46 -8.70 9.74
C LYS A 96 15.47 -8.19 8.71
N LEU A 97 15.54 -6.86 8.54
CA LEU A 97 16.50 -6.22 7.63
C LEU A 97 17.96 -6.51 8.00
N SER A 98 18.31 -6.63 9.28
CA SER A 98 19.68 -6.92 9.68
C SER A 98 20.25 -8.20 9.05
N SER A 99 19.36 -9.16 8.71
CA SER A 99 19.69 -10.42 8.03
C SER A 99 19.45 -10.43 6.53
N GLU A 100 18.56 -9.58 6.02
CA GLU A 100 18.04 -9.66 4.64
C GLU A 100 18.37 -8.42 3.78
N CYS A 101 18.88 -7.35 4.38
CA CYS A 101 19.19 -6.13 3.64
C CYS A 101 20.36 -6.34 2.67
N ARG A 102 20.39 -5.49 1.65
CA ARG A 102 21.52 -5.40 0.73
C ARG A 102 22.78 -5.00 1.52
N PRO A 103 23.93 -5.69 1.34
CA PRO A 103 25.12 -5.47 2.17
C PRO A 103 25.61 -4.02 2.24
N TRP A 104 25.43 -3.25 1.17
CA TRP A 104 25.86 -1.85 1.08
C TRP A 104 24.90 -0.86 1.77
N LEU A 105 23.73 -1.30 2.24
CA LEU A 105 22.77 -0.45 2.97
C LEU A 105 22.81 -0.68 4.48
N LYS A 106 23.56 -1.70 4.94
CA LYS A 106 23.53 -2.15 6.33
C LYS A 106 23.87 -1.03 7.33
N GLU A 107 24.94 -0.29 7.08
CA GLU A 107 25.38 0.80 7.94
C GLU A 107 24.32 1.93 8.01
N GLU A 108 23.73 2.29 6.88
CA GLU A 108 22.70 3.35 6.83
C GLU A 108 21.39 2.90 7.51
N ILE A 109 21.00 1.63 7.35
CA ILE A 109 19.83 1.06 8.04
C ILE A 109 20.05 1.03 9.56
N GLU A 110 21.25 0.67 10.02
CA GLU A 110 21.58 0.67 11.45
C GLU A 110 21.56 2.09 12.03
N LYS A 111 22.12 3.05 11.30
CA LYS A 111 22.18 4.47 11.70
C LYS A 111 20.80 5.12 11.82
N ASN A 112 19.88 4.86 10.90
CA ASN A 112 18.54 5.47 10.87
C ASN A 112 17.44 4.46 11.26
N SER A 113 17.78 3.50 12.12
CA SER A 113 16.92 2.34 12.40
C SER A 113 15.61 2.71 13.10
N GLU A 114 15.59 3.76 13.92
CA GLU A 114 14.38 4.19 14.64
C GLU A 114 13.40 4.86 13.68
N GLU A 115 13.86 5.81 12.87
CA GLU A 115 13.05 6.55 11.90
C GLU A 115 12.55 5.64 10.78
N LEU A 116 13.40 4.73 10.29
CA LEU A 116 13.03 3.75 9.28
C LEU A 116 11.98 2.76 9.81
N ARG A 117 12.13 2.32 11.08
CA ARG A 117 11.15 1.44 11.73
C ARG A 117 9.80 2.13 11.82
N ASP A 118 9.76 3.35 12.37
CA ASP A 118 8.51 4.09 12.54
C ASP A 118 7.82 4.33 11.20
N PHE A 119 8.57 4.75 10.17
CA PHE A 119 8.02 5.00 8.84
C PHE A 119 7.32 3.74 8.29
N ILE A 120 8.00 2.59 8.36
CA ILE A 120 7.46 1.34 7.81
C ILE A 120 6.31 0.81 8.66
N ASP A 121 6.40 0.98 9.98
CA ASP A 121 5.33 0.60 10.90
C ASP A 121 4.04 1.37 10.66
N ARG A 122 4.15 2.60 10.15
CA ARG A 122 3.00 3.44 9.78
C ARG A 122 2.52 3.24 8.33
N THR A 123 3.29 2.56 7.47
CA THR A 123 2.84 2.21 6.10
C THR A 123 2.15 0.84 6.01
N LEU A 124 2.73 -0.20 6.62
CA LEU A 124 2.23 -1.57 6.57
C LEU A 124 1.22 -1.81 7.70
N VAL A 125 0.04 -1.20 7.58
CA VAL A 125 -1.04 -1.24 8.57
C VAL A 125 -2.35 -1.67 7.90
N PHE A 126 -3.05 -2.66 8.45
CA PHE A 126 -4.32 -3.14 7.88
C PHE A 126 -5.44 -2.09 7.93
N ASP A 127 -5.51 -1.35 9.03
CA ASP A 127 -6.54 -0.34 9.23
C ASP A 127 -6.18 0.97 8.52
N GLN A 128 -6.97 1.31 7.51
CA GLN A 128 -6.78 2.51 6.68
C GLN A 128 -6.98 3.81 7.48
N GLU A 129 -7.78 3.79 8.55
CA GLU A 129 -8.02 5.00 9.34
C GLU A 129 -6.76 5.47 10.06
N ILE A 130 -5.97 4.50 10.55
CA ILE A 130 -4.71 4.77 11.29
C ILE A 130 -3.45 4.62 10.44
N ARG A 131 -3.55 4.03 9.24
CA ARG A 131 -2.43 4.02 8.28
C ARG A 131 -2.05 5.47 7.96
N MET A 132 -0.75 5.74 7.86
CA MET A 132 -0.24 7.07 7.55
C MET A 132 -0.85 7.61 6.26
N SER A 133 -1.16 8.90 6.23
CA SER A 133 -1.52 9.64 5.02
C SER A 133 -0.26 10.06 4.23
N VAL A 134 -0.46 10.54 3.00
CA VAL A 134 0.64 11.07 2.18
C VAL A 134 1.30 12.28 2.85
N ASP A 135 0.50 13.20 3.41
CA ASP A 135 1.02 14.39 4.08
C ASP A 135 1.86 14.04 5.31
N GLU A 136 1.40 13.07 6.11
CA GLU A 136 2.16 12.56 7.25
C GLU A 136 3.44 11.83 6.82
N ALA A 137 3.42 11.10 5.70
CA ALA A 137 4.58 10.42 5.15
C ALA A 137 5.64 11.41 4.68
N LEU A 138 5.25 12.44 3.94
CA LEU A 138 6.15 13.52 3.48
C LEU A 138 6.73 14.30 4.66
N ALA A 139 5.95 14.46 5.73
CA ALA A 139 6.40 15.15 6.94
C ALA A 139 7.22 14.30 7.91
N HIS A 140 7.46 13.03 7.60
CA HIS A 140 8.14 12.10 8.49
C HIS A 140 9.65 12.34 8.57
N ASP A 141 10.25 12.17 9.75
CA ASP A 141 11.68 12.41 9.99
C ASP A 141 12.60 11.58 9.10
N PHE A 142 12.20 10.34 8.78
CA PHE A 142 12.85 9.49 7.77
C PHE A 142 13.11 10.18 6.41
N LEU A 143 12.25 11.10 5.97
CA LEU A 143 12.40 11.82 4.70
C LEU A 143 12.97 13.24 4.89
N SER A 144 13.28 13.65 6.13
CA SER A 144 13.64 15.04 6.45
C SER A 144 14.85 15.57 5.67
N GLU A 145 15.87 14.74 5.43
CA GLU A 145 17.08 15.15 4.72
C GLU A 145 16.84 15.50 3.23
N VAL A 146 15.81 14.90 2.63
CA VAL A 146 15.49 15.06 1.19
C VAL A 146 14.21 15.84 0.95
N ARG A 147 13.56 16.31 2.01
CA ARG A 147 12.26 16.97 1.92
C ARG A 147 12.37 18.35 1.29
N GLU A 148 11.56 18.58 0.26
CA GLU A 148 11.48 19.86 -0.44
C GLU A 148 10.02 20.35 -0.46
N ILE A 149 9.63 21.09 0.59
CA ILE A 149 8.24 21.55 0.81
C ILE A 149 7.70 22.33 -0.40
N GLU A 150 8.55 23.09 -1.08
CA GLU A 150 8.14 23.87 -2.27
C GLU A 150 7.67 22.99 -3.44
N LYS A 151 8.08 21.72 -3.48
CA LYS A 151 7.66 20.73 -4.48
C LYS A 151 6.43 19.92 -4.08
N GLU A 152 6.00 20.01 -2.82
CA GLU A 152 4.81 19.32 -2.29
C GLU A 152 3.52 20.05 -2.70
N THR A 153 3.27 20.13 -4.00
CA THR A 153 2.10 20.84 -4.56
C THR A 153 0.86 19.95 -4.64
N ILE A 154 -0.32 20.53 -4.43
CA ILE A 154 -1.61 19.86 -4.58
C ILE A 154 -2.19 20.18 -5.96
N ALA A 155 -2.74 19.17 -6.64
CA ALA A 155 -3.42 19.37 -7.92
C ALA A 155 -4.61 20.31 -7.76
N SER A 156 -4.75 21.27 -8.68
CA SER A 156 -5.82 22.28 -8.63
C SER A 156 -7.20 21.72 -8.98
N GLN A 157 -7.25 20.55 -9.62
CA GLN A 157 -8.47 19.89 -10.07
C GLN A 157 -8.35 18.38 -9.90
N SER A 158 -9.46 17.73 -9.56
CA SER A 158 -9.58 16.28 -9.58
C SER A 158 -10.07 15.81 -10.96
N ILE A 159 -9.66 14.59 -11.34
CA ILE A 159 -10.23 13.93 -12.52
C ILE A 159 -11.65 13.48 -12.16
N VAL A 160 -12.62 13.87 -12.98
CA VAL A 160 -14.02 13.47 -12.77
C VAL A 160 -14.19 12.02 -13.21
N ASP A 161 -14.57 11.15 -12.28
CA ASP A 161 -15.05 9.81 -12.60
C ASP A 161 -16.45 9.91 -13.20
N VAL A 162 -16.59 9.41 -14.43
CA VAL A 162 -17.81 9.48 -15.23
C VAL A 162 -18.58 8.15 -15.21
N GLY A 163 -18.07 7.17 -14.47
CA GLY A 163 -18.65 5.85 -14.31
C GLY A 163 -18.74 5.07 -15.62
N GLU A 164 -19.70 4.15 -15.68
CA GLU A 164 -19.99 3.38 -16.88
C GLU A 164 -20.72 4.23 -17.93
N THR A 165 -20.15 4.30 -19.14
CA THR A 165 -20.77 5.00 -20.27
C THR A 165 -20.53 4.26 -21.58
N SER A 166 -21.22 4.67 -22.65
CA SER A 166 -21.12 4.03 -23.96
C SER A 166 -19.76 4.27 -24.62
N ILE A 167 -19.40 3.39 -25.56
CA ILE A 167 -18.18 3.54 -26.36
C ILE A 167 -18.21 4.84 -27.16
N GLU A 168 -19.38 5.22 -27.67
CA GLU A 168 -19.57 6.47 -28.42
C GLU A 168 -19.29 7.69 -27.54
N GLU A 169 -19.77 7.68 -26.30
CA GLU A 169 -19.53 8.76 -25.34
C GLU A 169 -18.06 8.83 -24.93
N TRP A 170 -17.41 7.68 -24.70
CA TRP A 170 -15.96 7.62 -24.46
C TRP A 170 -15.16 8.20 -25.63
N LYS A 171 -15.48 7.81 -26.87
CA LYS A 171 -14.84 8.35 -28.07
C LYS A 171 -15.00 9.86 -28.17
N ARG A 172 -16.21 10.37 -27.92
CA ARG A 172 -16.50 11.82 -27.93
C ARG A 172 -15.65 12.55 -26.90
N ARG A 173 -15.62 12.08 -25.64
CA ARG A 173 -14.85 12.71 -24.54
C ARG A 173 -13.36 12.70 -24.80
N ILE A 174 -12.81 11.57 -25.24
CA ILE A 174 -11.39 11.46 -25.59
C ILE A 174 -11.05 12.42 -26.73
N TRP A 175 -11.89 12.48 -27.76
CA TRP A 175 -11.70 13.39 -28.88
C TRP A 175 -11.74 14.87 -28.45
N GLU A 176 -12.71 15.25 -27.61
CA GLU A 176 -12.80 16.61 -27.05
C GLU A 176 -11.59 16.97 -26.19
N PHE A 177 -11.12 16.04 -25.35
CA PHE A 177 -9.91 16.22 -24.56
C PHE A 177 -8.69 16.46 -25.46
N ILE A 178 -8.54 15.65 -26.50
CA ILE A 178 -7.48 15.79 -27.50
C ILE A 178 -7.55 17.16 -28.18
N GLN A 179 -8.73 17.58 -28.67
CA GLN A 179 -8.90 18.89 -29.33
C GLN A 179 -8.62 20.08 -28.40
N THR A 180 -8.99 19.97 -27.12
CA THR A 180 -8.83 21.05 -26.14
C THR A 180 -7.37 21.21 -25.70
N ASN A 181 -6.58 20.14 -25.73
CA ASN A 181 -5.21 20.10 -25.21
C ASN A 181 -4.14 19.93 -26.30
N HIS A 182 -4.50 20.08 -27.57
CA HIS A 182 -3.52 20.20 -28.65
C HIS A 182 -2.85 21.58 -28.59
N VAL A 183 -1.53 21.57 -28.36
CA VAL A 183 -0.61 22.69 -28.63
C VAL A 183 -0.35 22.78 -30.13
#